data_AF-A0A9D6GE41-F1
#
_entry.id   AF-A0A9D6GE41-F1
#
_cell.length_a   1.000
_cell.length_b   1.000
_cell.length_c   1.000
_cell.angle_alpha   90.00
_cell.angle_beta   90.00
_cell.angle_gamma   90.00
#
_symmetry.space_group_name_H-M   'P 1'
#
loop_
_entity.id
_entity.type
_entity.pdbx_description
1 polymer ?
#
loop_
_entity_poly.entity_id
_entity_poly.type
_entity_poly.pdbx_seq_one_letter_code
_entity_poly.pdbx_strand_id
1 'polypeptide(L)'
;VPDDAVADVGSRIGVLDFVSHSYCRPRHPPEWPYNLYAMVHGRDRGEVEQKVETIAHLLGPRDRGHKVLYSTHILKKTGLRLVD
;
A
#
# COMPACT_ATOMS: atom_id res chain seq x y z
N VAL A 1 -7.96 -2.32 6.76
CA VAL A 1 -9.23 -1.80 6.21
C VAL A 1 -10.34 -2.83 6.41
N PRO A 2 -11.59 -2.45 6.75
CA PRO A 2 -12.76 -3.35 6.72
C PRO A 2 -12.89 -4.12 5.40
N ASP A 3 -13.38 -5.36 5.44
CA ASP A 3 -13.39 -6.25 4.27
C ASP A 3 -14.40 -5.80 3.20
N ASP A 4 -15.53 -5.26 3.62
CA ASP A 4 -16.57 -4.67 2.77
C ASP A 4 -16.12 -3.39 2.06
N ALA A 5 -15.14 -2.68 2.62
CA ALA A 5 -14.66 -1.41 2.08
C ALA A 5 -13.38 -1.51 1.25
N VAL A 6 -12.65 -2.63 1.30
CA VAL A 6 -11.27 -2.73 0.76
C VAL A 6 -11.20 -2.45 -0.74
N ALA A 7 -12.20 -2.88 -1.51
CA ALA A 7 -12.24 -2.68 -2.96
C ALA A 7 -12.45 -1.21 -3.34
N ASP A 8 -13.40 -0.53 -2.68
CA ASP A 8 -13.68 0.89 -2.89
C ASP A 8 -12.48 1.76 -2.54
N VAL A 9 -11.97 1.65 -1.31
CA VAL A 9 -10.85 2.48 -0.88
C VAL A 9 -9.57 2.14 -1.64
N GLY A 10 -9.37 0.87 -2.00
CA GLY A 10 -8.25 0.45 -2.82
C GLY A 10 -8.23 1.13 -4.18
N SER A 11 -9.41 1.26 -4.82
CA SER A 11 -9.56 1.96 -6.09
C SER A 11 -9.30 3.47 -5.95
N ARG A 12 -9.82 4.09 -4.89
CA ARG A 12 -9.61 5.53 -4.59
C ARG A 12 -8.14 5.86 -4.30
N ILE A 13 -7.42 4.98 -3.60
CA ILE A 13 -5.98 5.12 -3.38
C ILE A 13 -5.20 4.90 -4.68
N GLY A 14 -5.62 3.94 -5.50
CA GLY A 14 -4.91 3.56 -6.72
C GLY A 14 -4.89 4.63 -7.81
N VAL A 15 -5.80 5.62 -7.75
CA VAL A 15 -5.83 6.76 -8.69
C VAL A 15 -5.00 7.96 -8.22
N LEU A 16 -4.42 7.91 -7.02
CA LEU A 16 -3.52 8.96 -6.55
C LEU A 16 -2.24 8.93 -7.40
N ASP A 17 -1.82 10.09 -7.88
CA ASP A 17 -0.64 10.26 -8.76
C ASP A 17 0.66 9.73 -8.16
N PHE A 18 0.78 9.74 -6.83
CA PHE A 18 1.93 9.22 -6.08
C PHE A 18 1.82 7.73 -5.70
N VAL A 19 0.79 7.00 -6.16
CA VAL A 19 0.60 5.57 -5.93
C VAL A 19 0.70 4.82 -7.25
N SER A 20 1.67 3.90 -7.38
CA SER A 20 1.79 3.11 -8.62
C SER A 20 0.98 1.82 -8.64
N HIS A 21 0.72 1.23 -7.47
CA HIS A 21 -0.06 0.00 -7.35
C HIS A 21 -0.85 0.04 -6.04
N SER A 22 -2.10 -0.39 -6.09
CA SER A 22 -2.97 -0.61 -4.94
C SER A 22 -3.58 -2.00 -5.07
N TYR A 23 -3.39 -2.87 -4.09
CA TYR A 23 -3.84 -4.25 -4.18
C TYR A 23 -4.24 -4.84 -2.83
N CYS A 24 -5.13 -5.83 -2.89
CA CYS A 24 -5.60 -6.59 -1.74
C CYS A 24 -4.84 -7.92 -1.60
N ARG A 25 -4.61 -8.34 -0.35
CA ARG A 25 -4.14 -9.68 0.01
C ARG A 25 -4.91 -10.19 1.24
N PRO A 26 -5.04 -11.53 1.40
CA PRO A 26 -5.53 -12.12 2.65
C PRO A 26 -4.68 -11.69 3.85
N ARG A 27 -5.30 -11.61 5.02
CA ARG A 27 -4.59 -11.38 6.29
C ARG A 27 -4.03 -12.69 6.82
N HIS A 28 -2.97 -12.58 7.62
CA HIS A 28 -2.38 -13.69 8.36
C HIS A 28 -2.24 -13.31 9.84
N PRO A 29 -3.34 -13.28 10.61
CA PRO A 29 -3.29 -12.94 12.02
C PRO A 29 -2.69 -14.09 12.87
N PRO A 30 -2.03 -13.76 14.00
CA PRO A 30 -1.84 -12.41 14.53
C PRO A 30 -0.71 -11.61 13.88
N GLU A 31 0.22 -12.24 13.16
CA GLU A 31 1.50 -11.65 12.75
C GLU A 31 1.33 -10.53 11.70
N TRP A 32 0.34 -10.64 10.82
CA TRP A 32 0.17 -9.74 9.68
C TRP A 32 -1.31 -9.41 9.38
N PRO A 33 -1.88 -8.40 10.07
CA PRO A 33 -3.31 -8.05 9.97
C PRO A 33 -3.65 -7.10 8.78
N TYR A 34 -2.73 -6.89 7.84
CA TYR A 34 -2.90 -5.93 6.73
C TYR A 34 -3.50 -6.59 5.49
N ASN A 35 -4.59 -6.02 4.97
CA ASN A 35 -5.28 -6.51 3.78
C ASN A 35 -5.19 -5.58 2.56
N LEU A 36 -4.75 -4.33 2.72
CA LEU A 36 -4.60 -3.35 1.64
C LEU A 36 -3.16 -2.86 1.57
N TYR A 37 -2.60 -2.86 0.37
CA TYR A 37 -1.21 -2.52 0.10
C TYR A 37 -1.17 -1.44 -0.97
N ALA A 38 -0.43 -0.37 -0.73
CA ALA A 38 -0.25 0.72 -1.68
C ALA A 38 1.25 1.03 -1.84
N MET A 39 1.73 1.09 -3.09
CA MET A 39 3.11 1.46 -3.40
C MET A 39 3.21 2.98 -3.56
N VAL A 40 3.61 3.66 -2.48
CA VAL A 40 3.74 5.12 -2.41
C VAL A 40 5.14 5.57 -2.84
N HIS A 41 5.23 6.58 -3.70
CA HIS A 41 6.49 7.18 -4.14
C HIS A 41 6.66 8.60 -3.62
N GLY A 42 7.88 8.95 -3.24
CA GLY A 42 8.31 10.29 -2.85
C GLY A 42 9.82 10.42 -2.99
N ARG A 43 10.33 11.66 -2.99
CA ARG A 43 11.77 11.93 -3.16
C ARG A 43 12.56 11.67 -1.88
N ASP A 44 11.91 11.83 -0.73
CA ASP A 44 12.45 11.58 0.58
C ASP A 44 11.38 11.01 1.51
N ARG A 45 11.81 10.68 2.74
CA ARG A 45 10.94 10.07 3.74
C ARG A 45 9.83 11.01 4.21
N GLY A 46 10.10 12.30 4.34
CA GLY A 46 9.10 13.28 4.79
C GLY A 46 7.98 13.46 3.78
N GLU A 47 8.32 13.49 2.49
CA GLU A 47 7.33 13.52 1.41
C GLU A 47 6.46 12.26 1.41
N VAL A 48 7.06 11.08 1.63
CA VAL A 48 6.30 9.82 1.75
C VAL A 48 5.37 9.85 2.97
N GLU A 49 5.82 10.35 4.11
CA GLU A 49 5.01 10.46 5.34
C GLU A 49 3.80 11.38 5.13
N GLN A 50 3.96 12.55 4.49
CA GLN A 50 2.84 13.44 4.12
C GLN A 50 1.82 12.77 3.19
N LYS A 51 2.30 11.97 2.23
CA LYS A 51 1.44 11.20 1.31
C LYS A 51 0.71 10.07 2.03
N VAL A 52 1.37 9.40 2.97
CA VAL A 52 0.74 8.39 3.84
C VAL A 52 -0.34 9.02 4.72
N GLU A 53 -0.09 10.20 5.30
CA GLU A 53 -1.11 10.95 6.03
C GLU A 53 -2.31 11.30 5.15
N THR A 54 -2.07 11.71 3.90
CA THR A 54 -3.14 11.96 2.92
C THR A 54 -4.00 10.71 2.69
N ILE A 55 -3.36 9.54 2.55
CA ILE A 55 -4.05 8.25 2.43
C ILE A 55 -4.84 7.93 3.70
N ALA A 56 -4.24 8.09 4.88
CA ALA A 56 -4.89 7.84 6.16
C ALA A 56 -6.15 8.72 6.34
N HIS A 57 -6.05 10.02 6.01
CA HIS A 57 -7.20 10.93 5.99
C HIS A 57 -8.28 10.49 4.99
N LEU A 58 -7.90 10.05 3.79
CA LEU A 58 -8.83 9.54 2.78
C LEU A 58 -9.61 8.29 3.26
N LEU A 59 -8.94 7.42 4.02
CA LEU A 59 -9.52 6.22 4.62
C LEU A 59 -10.41 6.56 5.82
N GLY A 60 -10.02 7.57 6.60
CA GLY A 60 -10.70 8.01 7.80
C GLY A 60 -10.92 6.84 8.77
N PRO A 61 -12.15 6.58 9.26
CA PRO A 61 -12.43 5.52 10.24
C PRO A 61 -12.20 4.10 9.69
N ARG A 62 -11.98 3.95 8.38
CA ARG A 62 -11.66 2.67 7.74
C ARG A 62 -10.18 2.33 7.86
N ASP A 63 -9.33 3.30 8.20
CA ASP A 63 -7.96 3.02 8.63
C ASP A 63 -7.99 2.42 10.04
N ARG A 64 -7.77 1.11 10.13
CA ARG A 64 -7.70 0.37 11.39
C ARG A 64 -6.25 0.19 11.88
N GLY A 65 -5.33 0.98 11.33
CA GLY A 65 -3.90 0.87 11.54
C GLY A 65 -3.17 0.50 10.25
N HIS A 66 -2.03 1.16 10.03
CA HIS A 66 -1.15 0.94 8.89
C HIS A 66 0.31 0.88 9.33
N LYS A 67 1.16 0.31 8.48
CA LYS A 67 2.61 0.28 8.65
C LYS A 67 3.28 0.63 7.33
N VAL A 68 4.24 1.54 7.39
CA VAL A 68 5.06 1.91 6.23
C VAL A 68 6.29 1.00 6.17
N LEU A 69 6.52 0.37 5.02
CA LEU A 69 7.70 -0.44 4.75
C LEU A 69 8.59 0.31 3.74
N TYR A 70 9.58 1.03 4.24
CA TYR A 70 10.50 1.78 3.38
C TYR A 70 11.44 0.83 2.64
N SER A 71 11.47 0.92 1.32
CA SER A 71 12.45 0.23 0.49
C SER A 71 13.82 0.89 0.68
N THR A 72 14.75 0.21 1.35
CA THR A 72 16.11 0.72 1.56
C THR A 72 17.10 0.22 0.52
N HIS A 73 16.92 -1.02 0.07
CA HIS A 73 17.83 -1.70 -0.84
C HIS A 73 17.03 -2.64 -1.74
N ILE A 74 17.37 -2.68 -3.03
CA ILE A 74 16.84 -3.68 -3.96
C ILE A 74 17.79 -4.86 -3.96
N LEU A 75 17.42 -5.94 -3.27
CA LEU A 75 18.23 -7.17 -3.24
C LEU A 75 18.15 -7.96 -4.55
N LYS A 76 17.00 -7.90 -5.24
CA LYS A 76 16.78 -8.52 -6.54
C LYS A 76 15.64 -7.81 -7.29
N LYS A 77 15.83 -7.54 -8.58
CA LYS A 77 14.79 -7.07 -9.50
C LYS A 77 15.03 -7.67 -10.88
N THR A 78 14.32 -8.74 -11.20
CA THR A 78 14.45 -9.47 -12.47
C THR A 78 13.05 -9.79 -13.00
N GLY A 79 12.85 -9.71 -14.32
CA GLY A 79 11.61 -10.19 -14.94
C GLY A 79 11.46 -11.71 -14.89
N LEU A 80 10.24 -12.21 -15.11
CA LEU A 80 9.97 -13.63 -15.32
C LEU A 80 10.34 -14.02 -16.75
N ARG A 81 11.12 -15.08 -16.94
CA ARG A 81 11.33 -15.72 -18.25
C ARG A 81 10.53 -17.02 -18.24
N LEU A 82 9.51 -17.08 -19.09
CA LEU A 82 8.81 -18.33 -19.37
C LEU A 82 9.62 -19.09 -20.42
N VAL A 83 9.78 -20.38 -20.22
CA VAL A 83 10.30 -21.31 -21.23
C VAL A 83 9.11 -22.02 -21.85
N ASP A 84 9.03 -22.00 -23.18
CA ASP A 84 8.06 -22.78 -23.95
C ASP A 84 8.33 -24.29 -23.81
#